data_AF-A0A379EGE6-F1
#
_entry.id   AF-A0A379EGE6-F1
#
_cell.length_a   1.000
_cell.length_b   1.000
_cell.length_c   1.000
_cell.angle_alpha   90.00
_cell.angle_beta   90.00
_cell.angle_gamma   90.00
#
_symmetry.space_group_name_H-M   'P 1'
#
loop_
_entity.id
_entity.type
_entity.pdbx_description
1 polymer ?
#
loop_
_entity_poly.entity_id
_entity_poly.type
_entity_poly.pdbx_seq_one_letter_code
_entity_poly.pdbx_strand_id
1 'polypeptide(L)'
;MPVKLGLIRTKRWWVLSMEMLLGAAFAGVAFTINTSFWLQGTICFFWLLAFSSATHDVGADGFYMLGLDAHEQTFFVGIRSTFYRISMVVGKGGLVALAGLLQEYMKVQLSWALVFYGLAAMFIGLSLYHKYVLPKPDADAEHSTLSVTELLNEFVGTFVSFFRKKQIIVAIAFMLLFRLPEALLNPVAPLFLRADVAKGGLGLSLEAFGVANGIVGVVGLLIGGILGGLMASKDGLKKWLWTMTFAITLPNIAYVYLGFVMPQSIFAVSAAIFIENFGYGFGFSAYMLFMLYFSQGEHKTSHYALCTGFMALSMMLPGFFAGALADAVGYNIFFVIVMASCLFPFIVASMLKIDPAFGKKGRI
;
A
#
# COMPACT_ATOMS: atom_id res chain seq x y z
N MET A 1 10.51 -17.93 10.58
CA MET A 1 9.30 -18.57 11.13
C MET A 1 8.09 -17.68 10.88
N PRO A 2 7.11 -18.10 10.06
CA PRO A 2 5.77 -17.51 10.03
C PRO A 2 4.81 -18.46 10.76
N VAL A 3 4.70 -18.32 12.09
CA VAL A 3 3.94 -19.25 12.96
C VAL A 3 2.59 -18.66 13.43
N LYS A 4 2.13 -17.52 12.91
CA LYS A 4 0.94 -16.86 13.51
C LYS A 4 -0.42 -17.44 13.12
N LEU A 5 -0.53 -18.21 12.03
CA LEU A 5 -1.83 -18.71 11.52
C LEU A 5 -2.01 -20.23 11.55
N GLY A 6 -0.93 -21.01 11.62
CA GLY A 6 -0.98 -22.48 11.71
C GLY A 6 -1.36 -23.02 13.10
N LEU A 7 -1.64 -22.14 14.07
CA LEU A 7 -1.90 -22.51 15.46
C LEU A 7 -3.35 -22.94 15.74
N ILE A 8 -4.30 -22.55 14.88
CA ILE A 8 -5.74 -22.76 15.12
C ILE A 8 -6.35 -23.72 14.09
N ARG A 9 -5.95 -23.63 12.82
CA ARG A 9 -6.40 -24.48 11.70
C ARG A 9 -5.35 -24.48 10.57
N THR A 10 -5.52 -25.38 9.61
CA THR A 10 -4.72 -25.46 8.40
C THR A 10 -4.66 -24.13 7.66
N LYS A 11 -3.51 -23.81 7.06
CA LYS A 11 -3.34 -22.55 6.32
C LYS A 11 -4.31 -22.47 5.14
N ARG A 12 -4.63 -23.62 4.53
CA ARG A 12 -5.67 -23.74 3.49
C ARG A 12 -7.06 -23.34 3.99
N TRP A 13 -7.44 -23.73 5.21
CA TRP A 13 -8.75 -23.34 5.76
C TRP A 13 -8.85 -21.82 5.92
N TRP A 14 -7.77 -21.18 6.38
CA TRP A 14 -7.71 -19.73 6.52
C TRP A 14 -7.78 -19.01 5.17
N VAL A 15 -7.06 -19.49 4.14
CA VAL A 15 -7.15 -18.94 2.78
C VAL A 15 -8.60 -19.01 2.27
N LEU A 16 -9.21 -20.20 2.28
CA LEU A 16 -10.57 -20.39 1.76
C LEU A 16 -11.63 -19.60 2.54
N SER A 17 -11.53 -19.59 3.86
CA SER A 17 -12.48 -18.89 4.72
C SER A 17 -12.37 -17.38 4.55
N MET A 18 -11.16 -16.84 4.41
CA MET A 18 -10.96 -15.42 4.17
C MET A 18 -11.39 -15.00 2.77
N GLU A 19 -11.21 -15.82 1.73
CA GLU A 19 -11.75 -15.54 0.39
C GLU A 19 -13.28 -15.45 0.40
N MET A 20 -13.93 -16.37 1.11
CA MET A 20 -15.39 -16.34 1.27
C MET A 20 -15.84 -15.10 2.05
N LEU A 21 -15.12 -14.73 3.10
CA LEU A 21 -15.41 -13.53 3.90
C LEU A 21 -15.18 -12.25 3.09
N LEU A 22 -14.13 -12.18 2.28
CA LEU A 22 -13.89 -11.09 1.33
C LEU A 22 -15.05 -10.95 0.34
N GLY A 23 -15.50 -12.06 -0.24
CA GLY A 23 -16.67 -12.08 -1.13
C GLY A 23 -17.95 -11.60 -0.44
N ALA A 24 -18.22 -12.09 0.77
CA ALA A 24 -19.36 -11.66 1.58
C ALA A 24 -19.28 -10.18 1.97
N ALA A 25 -18.08 -9.67 2.30
CA ALA A 25 -17.87 -8.28 2.64
C ALA A 25 -18.07 -7.37 1.42
N PHE A 26 -17.58 -7.74 0.23
CA PHE A 26 -17.89 -7.02 -1.01
C PHE A 26 -19.39 -7.00 -1.33
N ALA A 27 -20.09 -8.12 -1.15
CA ALA A 27 -21.54 -8.16 -1.30
C ALA A 27 -22.25 -7.27 -0.26
N GLY A 28 -21.73 -7.23 0.97
CA GLY A 28 -22.20 -6.32 2.03
C GLY A 28 -22.05 -4.84 1.66
N VAL A 29 -20.91 -4.45 1.07
CA VAL A 29 -20.71 -3.10 0.52
C VAL A 29 -21.72 -2.81 -0.59
N ALA A 30 -21.87 -3.73 -1.56
CA ALA A 30 -22.80 -3.57 -2.68
C ALA A 30 -24.26 -3.37 -2.21
N PHE A 31 -24.66 -4.12 -1.18
CA PHE A 31 -25.98 -4.01 -0.57
C PHE A 31 -26.17 -2.70 0.19
N THR A 32 -25.21 -2.33 1.04
CA THR A 32 -25.33 -1.17 1.93
C THR A 32 -25.24 0.18 1.20
N ILE A 33 -24.57 0.26 0.05
CA ILE A 33 -24.50 1.50 -0.74
C ILE A 33 -25.89 2.05 -1.12
N ASN A 34 -26.90 1.19 -1.25
CA ASN A 34 -28.27 1.59 -1.61
C ASN A 34 -29.21 1.78 -0.40
N THR A 35 -28.72 1.64 0.84
CA THR A 35 -29.55 1.76 2.06
C THR A 35 -29.44 3.14 2.74
N SER A 36 -30.31 3.40 3.70
CA SER A 36 -30.31 4.65 4.48
C SER A 36 -29.09 4.82 5.40
N PHE A 37 -28.44 3.71 5.78
CA PHE A 37 -27.24 3.66 6.63
C PHE A 37 -25.97 3.38 5.80
N TRP A 38 -25.94 3.83 4.55
CA TRP A 38 -24.90 3.49 3.58
C TRP A 38 -23.48 3.72 4.12
N LEU A 39 -23.25 4.81 4.87
CA LEU A 39 -21.94 5.16 5.38
C LEU A 39 -21.47 4.18 6.47
N GLN A 40 -22.27 3.96 7.52
CA GLN A 40 -21.93 3.05 8.61
C GLN A 40 -21.79 1.62 8.10
N GLY A 41 -22.70 1.20 7.20
CA GLY A 41 -22.65 -0.12 6.58
C GLY A 41 -21.38 -0.32 5.75
N THR A 42 -21.06 0.62 4.87
CA THR A 42 -19.88 0.55 4.00
C THR A 42 -18.58 0.53 4.82
N ILE A 43 -18.47 1.39 5.85
CA ILE A 43 -17.28 1.42 6.73
C ILE A 43 -17.11 0.10 7.47
N CYS A 44 -18.20 -0.47 8.02
CA CYS A 44 -18.17 -1.75 8.71
C CYS A 44 -17.66 -2.88 7.79
N PHE A 45 -18.20 -2.97 6.56
CA PHE A 45 -17.75 -3.98 5.61
C PHE A 45 -16.36 -3.72 5.05
N PHE A 46 -15.92 -2.47 4.88
CA PHE A 46 -14.54 -2.14 4.54
C PHE A 46 -13.55 -2.52 5.64
N TRP A 47 -13.94 -2.39 6.91
CA TRP A 47 -13.13 -2.87 8.02
C TRP A 47 -12.99 -4.40 7.99
N LEU A 48 -14.09 -5.13 7.77
CA LEU A 48 -14.06 -6.58 7.58
C LEU A 48 -13.19 -6.99 6.39
N LEU A 49 -13.30 -6.28 5.27
CA LEU A 49 -12.47 -6.45 4.08
C LEU A 49 -10.98 -6.29 4.38
N ALA A 50 -10.60 -5.21 5.08
CA ALA A 50 -9.21 -4.94 5.44
C ALA A 50 -8.64 -6.03 6.35
N PHE A 51 -9.41 -6.44 7.37
CA PHE A 51 -9.01 -7.50 8.30
C PHE A 51 -8.86 -8.85 7.59
N SER A 52 -9.83 -9.23 6.77
CA SER A 52 -9.80 -10.49 6.04
C SER A 52 -8.74 -10.52 4.94
N SER A 53 -8.48 -9.40 4.27
CA SER A 53 -7.40 -9.28 3.29
C SER A 53 -6.04 -9.48 3.95
N ALA A 54 -5.79 -8.80 5.08
CA ALA A 54 -4.53 -8.96 5.80
C ALA A 54 -4.33 -10.40 6.30
N THR A 55 -5.41 -11.05 6.75
CA THR A 55 -5.34 -12.45 7.19
C THR A 55 -5.14 -13.42 6.02
N HIS A 56 -5.80 -13.16 4.88
CA HIS A 56 -5.65 -13.92 3.64
C HIS A 56 -4.23 -13.85 3.11
N ASP A 57 -3.63 -12.65 3.01
CA ASP A 57 -2.27 -12.45 2.53
C ASP A 57 -1.27 -13.29 3.34
N VAL A 58 -1.37 -13.25 4.68
CA VAL A 58 -0.48 -14.04 5.55
C VAL A 58 -0.71 -15.55 5.40
N GLY A 59 -1.97 -15.97 5.24
CA GLY A 59 -2.33 -17.38 5.00
C GLY A 59 -1.82 -17.90 3.66
N ALA A 60 -2.00 -17.13 2.59
CA ALA A 60 -1.61 -17.45 1.22
C ALA A 60 -0.08 -17.49 1.07
N ASP A 61 0.64 -16.49 1.60
CA ASP A 61 2.10 -16.49 1.64
C ASP A 61 2.64 -17.66 2.48
N GLY A 62 1.97 -17.96 3.59
CA GLY A 62 2.29 -19.09 4.44
C GLY A 62 2.09 -20.45 3.74
N PHE A 63 1.06 -20.59 2.91
CA PHE A 63 0.78 -21.80 2.12
C PHE A 63 1.77 -21.94 0.97
N TYR A 64 2.07 -20.84 0.28
CA TYR A 64 3.06 -20.76 -0.79
C TYR A 64 4.44 -21.26 -0.36
N MET A 65 4.91 -20.86 0.84
CA MET A 65 6.20 -21.33 1.38
C MET A 65 6.22 -22.82 1.77
N LEU A 66 5.06 -23.45 2.00
CA LEU A 66 4.96 -24.86 2.37
C LEU A 66 4.75 -25.77 1.15
N GLY A 67 4.04 -25.27 0.13
CA GLY A 67 3.61 -26.08 -1.01
C GLY A 67 4.63 -26.21 -2.14
N LEU A 68 5.70 -25.42 -2.14
CA LEU A 68 6.69 -25.35 -3.22
C LEU A 68 8.10 -25.53 -2.70
N ASP A 69 8.97 -26.15 -3.50
CA ASP A 69 10.39 -26.23 -3.18
C ASP A 69 11.12 -24.87 -3.38
N ALA A 70 12.38 -24.77 -2.93
CA ALA A 70 13.14 -23.52 -3.02
C ALA A 70 13.40 -23.05 -4.47
N HIS A 71 13.45 -23.98 -5.43
CA HIS A 71 13.69 -23.66 -6.84
C HIS A 71 12.42 -23.11 -7.48
N GLU A 72 11.29 -23.78 -7.28
CA GLU A 72 9.96 -23.34 -7.70
C GLU A 72 9.59 -22.00 -7.07
N GLN A 73 9.89 -21.81 -5.79
CA GLN A 73 9.68 -20.53 -5.11
C GLN A 73 10.39 -19.39 -5.86
N THR A 74 11.63 -19.59 -6.31
CA THR A 74 12.37 -18.56 -7.05
C THR A 74 11.67 -18.17 -8.35
N PHE A 75 11.12 -19.14 -9.08
CA PHE A 75 10.37 -18.89 -10.32
C PHE A 75 9.03 -18.17 -10.04
N PHE A 76 8.24 -18.69 -9.09
CA PHE A 76 6.91 -18.15 -8.80
C PHE A 76 6.92 -16.79 -8.09
N VAL A 77 8.01 -16.42 -7.39
CA VAL A 77 8.16 -15.08 -6.81
C VAL A 77 8.04 -14.00 -7.90
N GLY A 78 8.64 -14.22 -9.07
CA GLY A 78 8.55 -13.30 -10.21
C GLY A 78 7.13 -13.17 -10.74
N ILE A 79 6.45 -14.30 -10.95
CA ILE A 79 5.05 -14.34 -11.41
C ILE A 79 4.12 -13.62 -10.42
N ARG A 80 4.25 -13.92 -9.12
CA ARG A 80 3.45 -13.27 -8.06
C ARG A 80 3.63 -11.76 -8.07
N SER A 81 4.86 -11.27 -8.22
CA SER A 81 5.13 -9.83 -8.32
C SER A 81 4.45 -9.22 -9.55
N THR A 82 4.44 -9.90 -10.69
CA THR A 82 3.74 -9.45 -11.90
C THR A 82 2.23 -9.36 -11.69
N PHE A 83 1.61 -10.37 -11.09
CA PHE A 83 0.17 -10.33 -10.79
C PHE A 83 -0.19 -9.23 -9.79
N TYR A 84 0.66 -8.97 -8.80
CA TYR A 84 0.49 -7.83 -7.89
C TYR A 84 0.53 -6.47 -8.63
N ARG A 85 1.37 -6.35 -9.65
CA ARG A 85 1.42 -5.14 -10.51
C ARG A 85 0.16 -4.99 -11.34
N ILE A 86 -0.30 -6.08 -11.95
CA ILE A 86 -1.55 -6.11 -12.73
C ILE A 86 -2.75 -5.75 -11.84
N SER A 87 -2.82 -6.31 -10.63
CA SER A 87 -3.93 -6.03 -9.71
C SER A 87 -4.00 -4.57 -9.31
N MET A 88 -2.86 -3.88 -9.15
CA MET A 88 -2.85 -2.44 -8.89
C MET A 88 -3.46 -1.63 -10.04
N VAL A 89 -3.15 -1.97 -11.30
CA VAL A 89 -3.72 -1.29 -12.49
C VAL A 89 -5.22 -1.55 -12.59
N VAL A 90 -5.64 -2.82 -12.42
CA VAL A 90 -7.05 -3.21 -12.47
C VAL A 90 -7.83 -2.57 -11.33
N GLY A 91 -7.30 -2.59 -10.10
CA GLY A 91 -7.99 -2.07 -8.92
C GLY A 91 -8.09 -0.54 -8.89
N LYS A 92 -6.99 0.17 -9.14
CA LYS A 92 -6.98 1.65 -9.11
C LYS A 92 -7.57 2.29 -10.36
N GLY A 93 -7.46 1.62 -11.51
CA GLY A 93 -7.89 2.15 -12.81
C GLY A 93 -9.06 1.39 -13.40
N GLY A 94 -8.87 0.11 -13.68
CA GLY A 94 -9.82 -0.72 -14.43
C GLY A 94 -11.24 -0.73 -13.83
N LEU A 95 -11.36 -0.99 -12.53
CA LEU A 95 -12.66 -1.02 -11.84
C LEU A 95 -13.32 0.35 -11.75
N VAL A 96 -12.52 1.41 -11.60
CA VAL A 96 -13.01 2.80 -11.55
C VAL A 96 -13.51 3.25 -12.92
N ALA A 97 -12.79 2.91 -13.98
CA ALA A 97 -13.22 3.16 -15.36
C ALA A 97 -14.49 2.37 -15.70
N LEU A 98 -14.57 1.09 -15.30
CA LEU A 98 -15.77 0.27 -15.45
C LEU A 98 -16.98 0.88 -14.73
N ALA A 99 -16.79 1.32 -13.48
CA ALA A 99 -17.83 2.04 -12.75
C ALA A 99 -18.27 3.31 -13.50
N GLY A 100 -17.33 4.00 -14.16
CA GLY A 100 -17.58 5.20 -14.96
C GLY A 100 -18.47 4.93 -16.17
N LEU A 101 -18.15 3.90 -16.95
CA LEU A 101 -18.95 3.48 -18.10
C LEU A 101 -20.37 3.07 -17.69
N LEU A 102 -20.50 2.36 -16.56
CA LEU A 102 -21.81 1.95 -16.05
C LEU A 102 -22.66 3.14 -15.54
N GLN A 103 -22.05 4.27 -15.21
CA GLN A 103 -22.77 5.47 -14.74
C GLN A 103 -23.45 6.24 -15.88
N GLU A 104 -23.03 6.04 -17.13
CA GLU A 104 -23.66 6.70 -18.28
C GLU A 104 -25.07 6.15 -18.54
N TYR A 105 -25.30 4.88 -18.17
CA TYR A 105 -26.56 4.18 -18.42
C TYR A 105 -27.42 4.00 -17.15
N MET A 106 -26.85 4.21 -15.95
CA MET A 106 -27.49 3.87 -14.68
C MET A 106 -27.13 4.84 -13.55
N LYS A 107 -27.89 4.78 -12.44
CA LYS A 107 -27.59 5.57 -11.24
C LYS A 107 -26.23 5.19 -10.64
N VAL A 108 -25.49 6.18 -10.14
CA VAL A 108 -24.17 6.04 -9.51
C VAL A 108 -24.11 4.92 -8.47
N GLN A 109 -25.11 4.84 -7.60
CA GLN A 109 -25.17 3.83 -6.55
C GLN A 109 -25.31 2.41 -7.12
N LEU A 110 -26.09 2.24 -8.19
CA LEU A 110 -26.28 0.95 -8.85
C LEU A 110 -25.01 0.53 -9.60
N SER A 111 -24.35 1.46 -10.29
CA SER A 111 -23.09 1.20 -11.01
C SER A 111 -22.01 0.67 -10.07
N TRP A 112 -21.81 1.32 -8.90
CA TRP A 112 -20.87 0.83 -7.89
C TRP A 112 -21.30 -0.48 -7.25
N ALA A 113 -22.59 -0.65 -6.96
CA ALA A 113 -23.11 -1.91 -6.42
C ALA A 113 -22.83 -3.08 -7.36
N LEU A 114 -23.00 -2.92 -8.67
CA LEU A 114 -22.69 -3.96 -9.66
C LEU A 114 -21.20 -4.29 -9.73
N VAL A 115 -20.32 -3.29 -9.64
CA VAL A 115 -18.87 -3.52 -9.56
C VAL A 115 -18.52 -4.34 -8.31
N PHE A 116 -19.07 -3.98 -7.16
CA PHE A 116 -18.84 -4.73 -5.92
C PHE A 116 -19.47 -6.12 -5.91
N TYR A 117 -20.64 -6.31 -6.52
CA TYR A 117 -21.22 -7.65 -6.72
C TYR A 117 -20.38 -8.50 -7.67
N GLY A 118 -19.82 -7.90 -8.72
CA GLY A 118 -18.87 -8.59 -9.61
C GLY A 118 -17.63 -9.07 -8.87
N LEU A 119 -17.05 -8.23 -8.00
CA LEU A 119 -15.95 -8.62 -7.12
C LEU A 119 -16.36 -9.71 -6.13
N ALA A 120 -17.54 -9.60 -5.52
CA ALA A 120 -18.06 -10.62 -4.62
C ALA A 120 -18.18 -11.98 -5.31
N ALA A 121 -18.78 -12.01 -6.50
CA ALA A 121 -18.92 -13.21 -7.32
C ALA A 121 -17.54 -13.79 -7.71
N MET A 122 -16.58 -12.93 -8.06
CA MET A 122 -15.20 -13.35 -8.35
C MET A 122 -14.53 -14.01 -7.14
N PHE A 123 -14.57 -13.40 -5.96
CA PHE A 123 -13.94 -13.95 -4.75
C PHE A 123 -14.62 -15.23 -4.25
N ILE A 124 -15.95 -15.30 -4.32
CA ILE A 124 -16.70 -16.52 -4.01
C ILE A 124 -16.35 -17.62 -5.02
N GLY A 125 -16.31 -17.30 -6.32
CA GLY A 125 -15.92 -18.23 -7.38
C GLY A 125 -14.51 -18.76 -7.20
N LEU A 126 -13.55 -17.89 -6.86
CA LEU A 126 -12.17 -18.28 -6.54
C LEU A 126 -12.10 -19.16 -5.30
N SER A 127 -12.83 -18.84 -4.23
CA SER A 127 -12.91 -19.67 -3.02
C SER A 127 -13.42 -21.08 -3.33
N LEU A 128 -14.48 -21.18 -4.15
CA LEU A 128 -15.01 -22.47 -4.60
C LEU A 128 -13.99 -23.22 -5.45
N TYR A 129 -13.34 -22.55 -6.40
CA TYR A 129 -12.30 -23.14 -7.24
C TYR A 129 -11.10 -23.66 -6.41
N HIS A 130 -10.56 -22.82 -5.54
CA HIS A 130 -9.46 -23.15 -4.64
C HIS A 130 -9.81 -24.28 -3.67
N LYS A 131 -11.08 -24.39 -3.27
CA LYS A 131 -11.54 -25.51 -2.44
C LYS A 131 -11.29 -26.87 -3.13
N TYR A 132 -11.40 -26.94 -4.45
CA TYR A 132 -11.16 -28.18 -5.20
C TYR A 132 -9.71 -28.34 -5.66
N VAL A 133 -9.07 -27.25 -6.10
CA VAL A 133 -7.76 -27.32 -6.77
C VAL A 133 -6.57 -27.23 -5.82
N LEU A 134 -6.71 -26.57 -4.66
CA LEU A 134 -5.57 -26.46 -3.75
C LEU A 134 -5.13 -27.86 -3.27
N PRO A 135 -3.83 -28.19 -3.38
CA PRO A 135 -3.31 -29.44 -2.85
C PRO A 135 -3.49 -29.48 -1.32
N LYS A 136 -3.47 -30.69 -0.75
CA LYS A 136 -3.44 -30.92 0.70
C LYS A 136 -1.99 -31.26 1.05
N PRO A 137 -1.16 -30.31 1.52
CA PRO A 137 0.21 -30.62 1.87
C PRO A 137 0.24 -31.52 3.10
N ASP A 138 1.06 -32.57 3.09
CA ASP A 138 1.21 -33.49 4.24
C ASP A 138 1.81 -32.80 5.47
N ALA A 139 2.50 -31.68 5.28
CA ALA A 139 3.05 -30.82 6.33
C ALA A 139 2.01 -29.88 6.98
N ASP A 140 0.74 -29.91 6.55
CA ASP A 140 -0.39 -29.17 7.15
C ASP A 140 -0.90 -29.93 8.41
N ALA A 141 0.05 -30.39 9.23
CA ALA A 141 -0.20 -30.99 10.53
C ALA A 141 -0.21 -29.89 11.59
N GLU A 142 -1.16 -29.97 12.53
CA GLU A 142 -1.20 -29.10 13.71
C GLU A 142 0.12 -29.25 14.49
N HIS A 143 1.02 -28.28 14.34
CA HIS A 143 2.29 -28.28 15.05
C HIS A 143 2.41 -27.13 16.05
N SER A 144 2.63 -27.57 17.29
CA SER A 144 3.30 -26.94 18.45
C SER A 144 2.44 -26.26 19.51
N THR A 145 2.46 -26.95 20.65
CA THR A 145 2.01 -26.63 22.01
C THR A 145 2.92 -25.61 22.69
N LEU A 146 3.10 -24.42 22.11
CA LEU A 146 3.78 -23.34 22.84
C LEU A 146 2.83 -22.75 23.87
N SER A 147 3.29 -22.64 25.12
CA SER A 147 2.54 -21.98 26.18
C SER A 147 2.35 -20.49 25.81
N VAL A 148 1.14 -19.97 25.95
CA VAL A 148 0.81 -18.55 25.68
C VAL A 148 1.77 -17.61 26.42
N THR A 149 2.22 -18.00 27.61
CA THR A 149 3.17 -17.24 28.42
C THR A 149 4.57 -17.17 27.80
N GLU A 150 5.05 -18.25 27.19
CA GLU A 150 6.35 -18.29 26.53
C GLU A 150 6.35 -17.43 25.27
N LEU A 151 5.26 -17.50 24.49
CA LEU A 151 5.02 -16.65 23.32
C LEU A 151 4.98 -15.15 23.68
N LEU A 152 4.30 -14.79 24.77
CA LEU A 152 4.25 -13.40 25.23
C LEU A 152 5.63 -12.90 25.67
N ASN A 153 6.39 -13.71 26.40
CA ASN A 153 7.74 -13.35 26.82
C ASN A 153 8.70 -13.18 25.63
N GLU A 154 8.64 -14.05 24.64
CA GLU A 154 9.45 -13.95 23.41
C GLU A 154 9.05 -12.72 22.58
N PHE A 155 7.75 -12.43 22.48
CA PHE A 155 7.24 -11.23 21.83
C PHE A 155 7.73 -9.95 22.54
N VAL A 156 7.60 -9.88 23.87
CA VAL A 156 8.07 -8.73 24.65
C VAL A 156 9.57 -8.56 24.55
N GLY A 157 10.35 -9.65 24.62
CA GLY A 157 11.81 -9.60 24.46
C GLY A 157 12.22 -9.07 23.08
N THR A 158 11.52 -9.50 22.03
CA THR A 158 11.73 -9.00 20.67
C THR A 158 11.34 -7.52 20.52
N PHE A 159 10.25 -7.10 21.14
CA PHE A 159 9.80 -5.71 21.15
C PHE A 159 10.81 -4.82 21.87
N VAL A 160 11.26 -5.20 23.07
CA VAL A 160 12.27 -4.44 23.82
C VAL A 160 13.59 -4.35 23.06
N SER A 161 14.02 -5.43 22.39
CA SER A 161 15.25 -5.41 21.59
C SER A 161 15.19 -4.44 20.39
N PHE A 162 13.99 -4.21 19.83
CA PHE A 162 13.78 -3.20 18.80
C PHE A 162 14.06 -1.79 19.33
N PHE A 163 13.47 -1.44 20.49
CA PHE A 163 13.63 -0.11 21.09
C PHE A 163 15.01 0.16 21.70
N ARG A 164 15.82 -0.88 21.93
CA ARG A 164 17.20 -0.74 22.40
C ARG A 164 18.21 -0.46 21.27
N LYS A 165 17.80 -0.46 20.00
CA LYS A 165 18.71 -0.19 18.89
C LYS A 165 19.24 1.24 18.92
N LYS A 166 20.51 1.39 18.49
CA LYS A 166 21.14 2.71 18.31
C LYS A 166 20.31 3.52 17.31
N GLN A 167 20.12 4.80 17.61
CA GLN A 167 19.34 5.75 16.78
C GLN A 167 17.85 5.42 16.62
N ILE A 168 17.23 4.67 17.55
CA ILE A 168 15.79 4.36 17.49
C ILE A 168 14.90 5.60 17.32
N ILE A 169 15.18 6.69 18.04
CA ILE A 169 14.38 7.92 17.95
C ILE A 169 14.43 8.51 16.54
N VAL A 170 15.63 8.56 15.94
CA VAL A 170 15.81 9.06 14.58
C VAL A 170 15.17 8.11 13.56
N ALA A 171 15.28 6.81 13.77
CA ALA A 171 14.69 5.79 12.91
C ALA A 171 13.15 5.86 12.94
N ILE A 172 12.53 6.01 14.11
CA ILE A 172 11.08 6.19 14.25
C ILE A 172 10.65 7.52 13.62
N ALA A 173 11.38 8.61 13.87
CA ALA A 173 11.10 9.90 13.24
C ALA A 173 11.17 9.81 11.71
N PHE A 174 12.17 9.13 11.17
CA PHE A 174 12.25 8.85 9.74
C PHE A 174 11.07 8.00 9.25
N MET A 175 10.72 6.92 9.95
CA MET A 175 9.58 6.07 9.58
C MET A 175 8.26 6.83 9.56
N LEU A 176 8.06 7.75 10.50
CA LEU A 176 6.83 8.52 10.63
C LEU A 176 6.77 9.75 9.71
N LEU A 177 7.89 10.44 9.50
CA LEU A 177 7.90 11.76 8.84
C LEU A 177 8.40 11.72 7.39
N PHE A 178 9.17 10.71 6.98
CA PHE A 178 9.73 10.66 5.62
C PHE A 178 8.66 10.60 4.52
N ARG A 179 7.49 10.03 4.84
CA ARG A 179 6.34 9.93 3.93
C ARG A 179 5.20 10.88 4.31
N LEU A 180 5.44 11.83 5.21
CA LEU A 180 4.40 12.76 5.69
C LEU A 180 3.73 13.55 4.55
N PRO A 181 4.47 14.13 3.57
CA PRO A 181 3.83 14.86 2.47
C PRO A 181 2.89 13.96 1.66
N GLU A 182 3.34 12.74 1.40
CA GLU A 182 2.56 11.76 0.66
C GLU A 182 1.35 11.27 1.46
N ALA A 183 1.49 11.07 2.77
CA ALA A 183 0.40 10.68 3.65
C ALA A 183 -0.75 11.71 3.66
N LEU A 184 -0.42 13.00 3.50
CA LEU A 184 -1.40 14.07 3.33
C LEU A 184 -1.97 14.10 1.91
N LEU A 185 -1.10 14.00 0.90
CA LEU A 185 -1.47 14.11 -0.51
C LEU A 185 -2.38 12.98 -0.97
N ASN A 186 -2.03 11.73 -0.64
CA ASN A 186 -2.63 10.51 -1.18
C ASN A 186 -4.17 10.43 -1.06
N PRO A 187 -4.80 10.74 0.09
CA PRO A 187 -6.27 10.74 0.19
C PRO A 187 -6.94 11.94 -0.48
N VAL A 188 -6.28 13.09 -0.56
CA VAL A 188 -6.88 14.35 -1.06
C VAL A 188 -6.71 14.51 -2.57
N ALA A 189 -5.59 14.06 -3.13
CA ALA A 189 -5.31 14.16 -4.56
C ALA A 189 -6.42 13.53 -5.44
N PRO A 190 -6.91 12.29 -5.17
CA PRO A 190 -8.06 11.74 -5.90
C PRO A 190 -9.32 12.59 -5.83
N LEU A 191 -9.60 13.17 -4.65
CA LEU A 191 -10.76 14.03 -4.44
C LEU A 191 -10.65 15.32 -5.24
N PHE A 192 -9.47 15.97 -5.21
CA PHE A 192 -9.17 17.16 -6.00
C PHE A 192 -9.31 16.91 -7.51
N LEU A 193 -8.75 15.81 -8.01
CA LEU A 193 -8.78 15.47 -9.44
C LEU A 193 -10.23 15.28 -9.95
N ARG A 194 -11.14 14.82 -9.06
CA ARG A 194 -12.54 14.52 -9.37
C ARG A 194 -13.52 15.62 -8.99
N ALA A 195 -13.16 16.49 -8.05
CA ALA A 195 -14.03 17.56 -7.60
C ALA A 195 -14.33 18.55 -8.73
N ASP A 196 -15.51 19.14 -8.69
CA ASP A 196 -15.95 20.14 -9.66
C ASP A 196 -15.00 21.34 -9.71
N VAL A 197 -14.83 21.94 -10.89
CA VAL A 197 -14.02 23.14 -11.09
C VAL A 197 -14.54 24.30 -10.24
N ALA A 198 -15.85 24.40 -10.03
CA ALA A 198 -16.46 25.40 -9.14
C ALA A 198 -16.03 25.24 -7.67
N LYS A 199 -15.62 24.04 -7.25
CA LYS A 199 -15.07 23.75 -5.91
C LYS A 199 -13.53 23.77 -5.89
N GLY A 200 -12.90 24.21 -6.98
CA GLY A 200 -11.45 24.24 -7.13
C GLY A 200 -10.81 22.89 -7.43
N GLY A 201 -11.57 21.91 -7.95
CA GLY A 201 -11.04 20.65 -8.48
C GLY A 201 -10.80 20.69 -9.99
N LEU A 202 -10.35 19.58 -10.57
CA LEU A 202 -10.11 19.47 -12.02
C LEU A 202 -11.32 18.94 -12.82
N GLY A 203 -12.34 18.41 -12.14
CA GLY A 203 -13.57 17.93 -12.78
C GLY A 203 -13.37 16.76 -13.76
N LEU A 204 -12.31 15.95 -13.60
CA LEU A 204 -12.04 14.83 -14.52
C LEU A 204 -13.20 13.85 -14.51
N SER A 205 -13.56 13.27 -15.66
CA SER A 205 -14.49 12.13 -15.74
C SER A 205 -13.92 10.90 -15.01
N LEU A 206 -14.78 9.92 -14.68
CA LEU A 206 -14.35 8.76 -13.89
C LEU A 206 -13.42 7.87 -14.72
N GLU A 207 -13.67 7.81 -16.03
CA GLU A 207 -12.81 7.19 -17.03
C GLU A 207 -11.44 7.90 -17.11
N ALA A 208 -11.43 9.22 -17.31
CA ALA A 208 -10.19 9.99 -17.39
C ALA A 208 -9.35 9.86 -16.12
N PHE A 209 -10.01 9.90 -14.96
CA PHE A 209 -9.39 9.66 -13.67
C PHE A 209 -8.80 8.24 -13.56
N GLY A 210 -9.55 7.21 -13.99
CA GLY A 210 -9.10 5.82 -14.00
C GLY A 210 -7.87 5.59 -14.88
N VAL A 211 -7.81 6.23 -16.06
CA VAL A 211 -6.64 6.19 -16.94
C VAL A 211 -5.44 6.91 -16.31
N ALA A 212 -5.62 8.15 -15.87
CA ALA A 212 -4.54 8.97 -15.36
C ALA A 212 -3.97 8.45 -14.03
N ASN A 213 -4.83 8.19 -13.04
CA ASN A 213 -4.41 7.74 -11.71
C ASN A 213 -4.13 6.22 -11.66
N GLY A 214 -4.92 5.43 -12.37
CA GLY A 214 -4.84 3.98 -12.30
C GLY A 214 -3.83 3.33 -13.25
N ILE A 215 -3.72 3.83 -14.49
CA ILE A 215 -2.76 3.29 -15.46
C ILE A 215 -1.47 4.09 -15.41
N VAL A 216 -1.55 5.39 -15.73
CA VAL A 216 -0.35 6.24 -15.86
C VAL A 216 0.39 6.37 -14.52
N GLY A 217 -0.34 6.64 -13.43
CA GLY A 217 0.23 6.69 -12.08
C GLY A 217 0.90 5.37 -11.68
N VAL A 218 0.22 4.22 -11.84
CA VAL A 218 0.80 2.91 -11.48
C VAL A 218 2.02 2.60 -12.35
N VAL A 219 2.00 2.88 -13.66
CA VAL A 219 3.18 2.68 -14.51
C VAL A 219 4.35 3.54 -14.02
N GLY A 220 4.12 4.81 -13.69
CA GLY A 220 5.12 5.68 -13.08
C GLY A 220 5.72 5.08 -11.81
N LEU A 221 4.86 4.67 -10.86
CA LEU A 221 5.24 4.02 -9.61
C LEU A 221 6.13 2.79 -9.83
N LEU A 222 5.76 1.93 -10.78
CA LEU A 222 6.48 0.69 -11.06
C LEU A 222 7.85 0.94 -11.67
N ILE A 223 7.95 1.86 -12.63
CA ILE A 223 9.24 2.23 -13.24
C ILE A 223 10.14 2.88 -12.19
N GLY A 224 9.60 3.83 -11.43
CA GLY A 224 10.32 4.51 -10.34
C GLY A 224 10.86 3.52 -9.32
N GLY A 225 10.02 2.60 -8.83
CA GLY A 225 10.41 1.57 -7.86
C GLY A 225 11.47 0.60 -8.37
N ILE A 226 11.36 0.16 -9.64
CA ILE A 226 12.39 -0.71 -10.25
C ILE A 226 13.73 0.04 -10.34
N LEU A 227 13.73 1.26 -10.88
CA LEU A 227 14.95 2.06 -11.03
C LEU A 227 15.56 2.40 -9.67
N GLY A 228 14.74 2.74 -8.67
CA GLY A 228 15.19 3.01 -7.31
C GLY A 228 15.88 1.81 -6.69
N GLY A 229 15.27 0.62 -6.75
CA GLY A 229 15.87 -0.61 -6.28
C GLY A 229 17.19 -0.96 -6.99
N LEU A 230 17.24 -0.82 -8.32
CA LEU A 230 18.44 -1.09 -9.11
C LEU A 230 19.60 -0.12 -8.78
N MET A 231 19.32 1.18 -8.69
CA MET A 231 20.34 2.20 -8.40
C MET A 231 20.88 2.06 -6.98
N ALA A 232 19.99 1.88 -6.00
CA ALA A 232 20.39 1.76 -4.61
C ALA A 232 21.11 0.44 -4.31
N SER A 233 20.77 -0.66 -4.99
CA SER A 233 21.52 -1.93 -4.87
C SER A 233 22.90 -1.88 -5.53
N LYS A 234 23.12 -0.99 -6.52
CA LYS A 234 24.42 -0.83 -7.18
C LYS A 234 25.38 -0.01 -6.33
N ASP A 235 24.99 1.20 -5.91
CA ASP A 235 25.92 2.13 -5.26
C ASP A 235 25.71 2.29 -3.75
N GLY A 236 24.69 1.62 -3.18
CA GLY A 236 24.34 1.67 -1.76
C GLY A 236 23.37 2.78 -1.38
N LEU A 237 22.71 2.59 -0.24
CA LEU A 237 21.64 3.49 0.25
C LEU A 237 22.16 4.89 0.59
N LYS A 238 23.34 5.00 1.22
CA LYS A 238 23.88 6.29 1.68
C LYS A 238 24.10 7.29 0.53
N LYS A 239 24.53 6.82 -0.64
CA LYS A 239 24.77 7.66 -1.82
C LYS A 239 23.46 8.19 -2.40
N TRP A 240 22.45 7.32 -2.50
CA TRP A 240 21.18 7.63 -3.15
C TRP A 240 20.14 8.27 -2.24
N LEU A 241 20.34 8.25 -0.92
CA LEU A 241 19.38 8.77 0.07
C LEU A 241 18.88 10.17 -0.28
N TRP A 242 19.77 11.11 -0.60
CA TRP A 242 19.39 12.49 -0.92
C TRP A 242 18.61 12.58 -2.22
N THR A 243 19.09 11.97 -3.30
CA THR A 243 18.38 11.94 -4.59
C THR A 243 16.99 11.31 -4.46
N MET A 244 16.87 10.23 -3.68
CA MET A 244 15.61 9.56 -3.39
C MET A 244 14.68 10.41 -2.51
N THR A 245 15.23 11.21 -1.59
CA THR A 245 14.45 12.18 -0.79
C THR A 245 13.92 13.30 -1.66
N PHE A 246 14.72 13.82 -2.60
CA PHE A 246 14.23 14.78 -3.59
C PHE A 246 13.14 14.16 -4.49
N ALA A 247 13.34 12.93 -4.94
CA ALA A 247 12.39 12.24 -5.80
C ALA A 247 11.04 11.97 -5.11
N ILE A 248 11.01 11.62 -3.82
CA ILE A 248 9.74 11.36 -3.11
C ILE A 248 8.96 12.64 -2.76
N THR A 249 9.62 13.80 -2.74
CA THR A 249 9.02 15.04 -2.20
C THR A 249 8.81 16.14 -3.22
N LEU A 250 9.77 16.40 -4.11
CA LEU A 250 9.68 17.49 -5.07
C LEU A 250 8.53 17.32 -6.06
N PRO A 251 8.23 16.11 -6.57
CA PRO A 251 7.12 15.91 -7.48
C PRO A 251 5.74 16.33 -6.95
N ASN A 252 5.58 16.51 -5.63
CA ASN A 252 4.36 17.08 -5.06
C ASN A 252 4.07 18.49 -5.57
N ILE A 253 5.08 19.20 -6.09
CA ILE A 253 4.89 20.50 -6.75
C ILE A 253 3.99 20.39 -7.99
N ALA A 254 3.90 19.21 -8.60
CA ALA A 254 2.99 18.96 -9.70
C ALA A 254 1.53 19.20 -9.28
N TYR A 255 1.15 18.83 -8.05
CA TYR A 255 -0.19 19.09 -7.52
C TYR A 255 -0.42 20.56 -7.16
N VAL A 256 0.63 21.29 -6.73
CA VAL A 256 0.57 22.76 -6.63
C VAL A 256 0.29 23.37 -8.00
N TYR A 257 1.06 22.98 -9.03
CA TYR A 257 0.83 23.42 -10.39
C TYR A 257 -0.61 23.11 -10.87
N LEU A 258 -1.09 21.89 -10.67
CA LEU A 258 -2.45 21.52 -11.03
C LEU A 258 -3.51 22.33 -10.28
N GLY A 259 -3.31 22.60 -8.99
CA GLY A 259 -4.22 23.42 -8.19
C GLY A 259 -4.32 24.87 -8.66
N PHE A 260 -3.21 25.50 -9.03
CA PHE A 260 -3.20 26.90 -9.45
C PHE A 260 -3.55 27.10 -10.93
N VAL A 261 -3.07 26.22 -11.82
CA VAL A 261 -3.26 26.38 -13.27
C VAL A 261 -4.54 25.72 -13.77
N MET A 262 -5.02 24.68 -13.09
CA MET A 262 -6.21 23.90 -13.44
C MET A 262 -6.30 23.56 -14.95
N PRO A 263 -5.28 22.88 -15.51
CA PRO A 263 -5.27 22.59 -16.94
C PRO A 263 -6.39 21.63 -17.33
N GLN A 264 -7.10 21.95 -18.42
CA GLN A 264 -8.16 21.10 -18.98
C GLN A 264 -7.61 19.91 -19.80
N SER A 265 -6.30 19.91 -20.09
CA SER A 265 -5.67 18.85 -20.88
C SER A 265 -5.38 17.62 -20.02
N ILE A 266 -5.99 16.49 -20.37
CA ILE A 266 -5.74 15.20 -19.72
C ILE A 266 -4.27 14.79 -19.80
N PHE A 267 -3.55 15.21 -20.83
CA PHE A 267 -2.12 14.93 -20.98
C PHE A 267 -1.30 15.63 -19.90
N ALA A 268 -1.59 16.92 -19.62
CA ALA A 268 -0.90 17.67 -18.58
C ALA A 268 -1.14 17.07 -17.18
N VAL A 269 -2.39 16.66 -16.91
CA VAL A 269 -2.76 15.99 -15.66
C VAL A 269 -2.07 14.62 -15.54
N SER A 270 -2.09 13.83 -16.60
CA SER A 270 -1.45 12.50 -16.62
C SER A 270 0.06 12.60 -16.45
N ALA A 271 0.71 13.60 -17.06
CA ALA A 271 2.14 13.84 -16.89
C ALA A 271 2.49 14.23 -15.44
N ALA A 272 1.69 15.09 -14.81
CA ALA A 272 1.85 15.44 -13.40
C ALA A 272 1.74 14.22 -12.48
N ILE A 273 0.70 13.40 -12.67
CA ILE A 273 0.50 12.15 -11.91
C ILE A 273 1.64 11.16 -12.16
N PHE A 274 2.11 11.03 -13.40
CA PHE A 274 3.25 10.16 -13.73
C PHE A 274 4.50 10.59 -12.97
N ILE A 275 4.84 11.88 -13.02
CA ILE A 275 6.04 12.43 -12.37
C ILE A 275 5.98 12.22 -10.85
N GLU A 276 4.82 12.45 -10.25
CA GLU A 276 4.60 12.21 -8.82
C GLU A 276 4.77 10.74 -8.47
N ASN A 277 3.99 9.85 -9.08
CA ASN A 277 4.06 8.42 -8.74
C ASN A 277 5.44 7.82 -9.06
N PHE A 278 6.10 8.28 -10.13
CA PHE A 278 7.46 7.88 -10.46
C PHE A 278 8.45 8.26 -9.36
N GLY A 279 8.42 9.53 -8.94
CA GLY A 279 9.29 10.01 -7.87
C GLY A 279 9.00 9.31 -6.55
N TYR A 280 7.73 9.08 -6.25
CA TYR A 280 7.31 8.33 -5.09
C TYR A 280 7.82 6.89 -5.12
N GLY A 281 7.67 6.16 -6.23
CA GLY A 281 8.21 4.81 -6.40
C GLY A 281 9.73 4.76 -6.24
N PHE A 282 10.44 5.71 -6.86
CA PHE A 282 11.90 5.80 -6.77
C PHE A 282 12.36 6.06 -5.33
N GLY A 283 11.77 7.04 -4.65
CA GLY A 283 12.15 7.41 -3.30
C GLY A 283 11.68 6.42 -2.22
N PHE A 284 10.56 5.73 -2.44
CA PHE A 284 10.08 4.66 -1.56
C PHE A 284 11.10 3.51 -1.43
N SER A 285 11.95 3.32 -2.44
CA SER A 285 13.06 2.36 -2.38
C SER A 285 14.06 2.69 -1.26
N ALA A 286 14.38 3.97 -1.02
CA ALA A 286 15.24 4.37 0.10
C ALA A 286 14.60 4.01 1.45
N TYR A 287 13.30 4.26 1.56
CA TYR A 287 12.54 3.99 2.77
C TYR A 287 12.56 2.48 3.10
N MET A 288 12.28 1.64 2.11
CA MET A 288 12.32 0.17 2.26
C MET A 288 13.71 -0.34 2.60
N LEU A 289 14.76 0.16 1.94
CA LEU A 289 16.15 -0.21 2.24
C LEU A 289 16.58 0.25 3.64
N PHE A 290 16.11 1.41 4.10
CA PHE A 290 16.37 1.87 5.46
C PHE A 290 15.70 0.96 6.49
N MET A 291 14.47 0.51 6.26
CA MET A 291 13.81 -0.47 7.14
C MET A 291 14.58 -1.80 7.18
N LEU A 292 15.06 -2.28 6.03
CA LEU A 292 15.91 -3.48 5.97
C LEU A 292 17.22 -3.28 6.75
N TYR A 293 17.86 -2.11 6.61
CA TYR A 293 19.05 -1.75 7.36
C TYR A 293 18.80 -1.75 8.86
N PHE A 294 17.77 -1.01 9.30
CA PHE A 294 17.44 -0.86 10.71
C PHE A 294 17.05 -2.18 11.36
N SER A 295 16.44 -3.09 10.60
CA SER A 295 16.03 -4.41 11.08
C SER A 295 17.15 -5.44 11.13
N GLN A 296 18.38 -5.16 10.68
CA GLN A 296 19.49 -6.11 10.79
C GLN A 296 19.77 -6.52 12.25
N GLY A 297 20.12 -7.79 12.46
CA GLY A 297 20.44 -8.37 13.76
C GLY A 297 19.77 -9.72 13.98
N GLU A 298 19.76 -10.18 15.24
CA GLU A 298 19.25 -11.48 15.67
C GLU A 298 17.75 -11.67 15.36
N HIS A 299 16.93 -10.62 15.56
CA HIS A 299 15.47 -10.67 15.41
C HIS A 299 14.97 -10.01 14.10
N LYS A 300 15.68 -10.19 12.99
CA LYS A 300 15.49 -9.41 11.75
C LYS A 300 14.07 -9.37 11.19
N THR A 301 13.38 -10.51 11.19
CA THR A 301 12.02 -10.63 10.64
C THR A 301 11.00 -9.88 11.48
N SER A 302 11.12 -9.99 12.80
CA SER A 302 10.21 -9.35 13.74
C SER A 302 10.44 -7.85 13.83
N HIS A 303 11.71 -7.40 13.79
CA HIS A 303 12.04 -5.98 13.70
C HIS A 303 11.52 -5.35 12.41
N TYR A 304 11.63 -6.07 11.28
CA TYR A 304 11.06 -5.59 10.02
C TYR A 304 9.53 -5.47 10.07
N ALA A 305 8.85 -6.44 10.70
CA ALA A 305 7.40 -6.36 10.92
C ALA A 305 6.99 -5.17 11.82
N LEU A 306 7.80 -4.80 12.81
CA LEU A 306 7.57 -3.60 13.61
C LEU A 306 7.76 -2.32 12.77
N CYS A 307 8.81 -2.25 11.96
CA CYS A 307 9.02 -1.14 11.02
C CYS A 307 7.82 -0.99 10.07
N THR A 308 7.25 -2.08 9.53
CA THR A 308 6.07 -1.99 8.65
C THR A 308 4.84 -1.50 9.40
N GLY A 309 4.70 -1.82 10.69
CA GLY A 309 3.68 -1.23 11.56
C GLY A 309 3.80 0.30 11.67
N PHE A 310 5.01 0.82 11.93
CA PHE A 310 5.26 2.27 11.92
C PHE A 310 5.02 2.91 10.55
N MET A 311 5.38 2.22 9.47
CA MET A 311 5.10 2.66 8.11
C MET A 311 3.60 2.76 7.81
N ALA A 312 2.78 1.84 8.32
CA ALA A 312 1.33 1.93 8.16
C ALA A 312 0.79 3.12 8.96
N LEU A 313 1.26 3.29 10.21
CA LEU A 313 0.88 4.39 11.08
C LEU A 313 1.24 5.76 10.47
N SER A 314 2.40 5.87 9.81
CA SER A 314 2.87 7.11 9.17
C SER A 314 1.92 7.59 8.07
N MET A 315 1.21 6.68 7.40
CA MET A 315 0.24 7.01 6.36
C MET A 315 -1.15 7.24 6.95
N MET A 316 -1.55 6.45 7.94
CA MET A 316 -2.90 6.50 8.51
C MET A 316 -3.17 7.78 9.30
N LEU A 317 -2.23 8.22 10.16
CA LEU A 317 -2.46 9.39 11.02
C LEU A 317 -2.64 10.67 10.22
N PRO A 318 -1.74 11.05 9.28
CA PRO A 318 -1.95 12.26 8.50
C PRO A 318 -3.15 12.13 7.56
N GLY A 319 -3.35 10.94 6.97
CA GLY A 319 -4.47 10.70 6.06
C GLY A 319 -5.84 10.87 6.70
N PHE A 320 -5.98 10.56 8.00
CA PHE A 320 -7.21 10.78 8.77
C PHE A 320 -7.58 12.28 8.85
N PHE A 321 -6.59 13.16 8.98
CA PHE A 321 -6.82 14.61 9.08
C PHE A 321 -6.76 15.34 7.74
N ALA A 322 -6.18 14.72 6.71
CA ALA A 322 -5.92 15.36 5.42
C ALA A 322 -7.19 15.91 4.75
N GLY A 323 -8.28 15.16 4.77
CA GLY A 323 -9.57 15.61 4.20
C GLY A 323 -10.13 16.83 4.93
N ALA A 324 -10.19 16.80 6.26
CA ALA A 324 -10.67 17.93 7.06
C ALA A 324 -9.78 19.17 6.90
N LEU A 325 -8.46 18.97 6.76
CA LEU A 325 -7.53 20.06 6.47
C LEU A 325 -7.81 20.67 5.10
N ALA A 326 -8.02 19.84 4.07
CA ALA A 326 -8.34 20.29 2.72
C ALA A 326 -9.67 21.06 2.65
N ASP A 327 -10.70 20.59 3.37
CA ASP A 327 -11.99 21.28 3.47
C ASP A 327 -11.86 22.65 4.18
N ALA A 328 -10.98 22.76 5.18
CA ALA A 328 -10.79 24.00 5.94
C ALA A 328 -10.02 25.09 5.18
N VAL A 329 -9.02 24.72 4.37
CA VAL A 329 -8.11 25.68 3.72
C VAL A 329 -8.28 25.75 2.19
N GLY A 330 -9.04 24.83 1.60
CA GLY A 330 -9.17 24.66 0.15
C GLY A 330 -7.95 23.99 -0.49
N TYR A 331 -8.13 23.44 -1.70
CA TYR A 331 -7.11 22.63 -2.38
C TYR A 331 -5.79 23.39 -2.65
N ASN A 332 -5.86 24.66 -3.05
CA ASN A 332 -4.66 25.43 -3.42
C ASN A 332 -3.71 25.61 -2.22
N ILE A 333 -4.25 26.07 -1.08
CA ILE A 333 -3.47 26.25 0.14
C ILE A 333 -3.07 24.88 0.71
N PHE A 334 -3.94 23.87 0.59
CA PHE A 334 -3.62 22.50 1.01
C PHE A 334 -2.36 21.96 0.33
N PHE A 335 -2.25 22.08 -1.01
CA PHE A 335 -1.05 21.62 -1.71
C PHE A 335 0.21 22.43 -1.36
N VAL A 336 0.07 23.72 -1.04
CA VAL A 336 1.18 24.52 -0.50
C VAL A 336 1.62 24.02 0.88
N ILE A 337 0.67 23.64 1.75
CA ILE A 337 0.98 23.02 3.05
C ILE A 337 1.68 21.68 2.85
N VAL A 338 1.22 20.86 1.90
CA VAL A 338 1.92 19.61 1.54
C VAL A 338 3.35 19.90 1.11
N MET A 339 3.57 20.91 0.27
CA MET A 339 4.93 21.32 -0.12
C MET A 339 5.77 21.83 1.05
N ALA A 340 5.19 22.57 1.99
CA ALA A 340 5.89 22.98 3.20
C ALA A 340 6.28 21.76 4.06
N SER A 341 5.43 20.73 4.11
CA SER A 341 5.72 19.49 4.83
C SER A 341 6.86 18.68 4.20
N CYS A 342 7.25 18.94 2.95
CA CYS A 342 8.40 18.32 2.31
C CYS A 342 9.73 18.63 3.03
N LEU A 343 9.78 19.66 3.89
CA LEU A 343 10.93 19.92 4.75
C LEU A 343 11.20 18.76 5.74
N PHE A 344 10.16 18.09 6.24
CA PHE A 344 10.32 17.02 7.23
C PHE A 344 11.13 15.83 6.70
N PRO A 345 10.85 15.28 5.50
CA PRO A 345 11.69 14.25 4.88
C PRO A 345 13.17 14.62 4.79
N PHE A 346 13.51 15.87 4.43
CA PHE A 346 14.91 16.32 4.38
C PHE A 346 15.56 16.37 5.75
N ILE A 347 14.84 16.89 6.76
CA ILE A 347 15.32 16.93 8.14
C ILE A 347 15.63 15.52 8.63
N VAL A 348 14.67 14.59 8.53
CA VAL A 348 14.88 13.23 9.03
C VAL A 348 15.92 12.45 8.23
N ALA A 349 16.00 12.65 6.90
CA ALA A 349 17.04 12.04 6.07
C ALA A 349 18.44 12.53 6.47
N SER A 350 18.59 13.82 6.83
CA SER A 350 19.87 14.39 7.28
C SER A 350 20.36 13.83 8.62
N MET A 351 19.43 13.42 9.50
CA MET A 351 19.73 12.89 10.82
C MET A 351 20.15 11.41 10.78
N LEU A 352 19.87 10.70 9.69
CA LEU A 352 20.21 9.28 9.54
C LEU A 352 21.72 9.08 9.44
N LYS A 353 22.29 8.26 10.34
CA LYS A 353 23.66 7.78 10.18
C LYS A 353 23.65 6.36 9.66
N ILE A 354 23.82 6.23 8.35
CA ILE A 354 23.83 4.97 7.62
C ILE A 354 25.29 4.55 7.36
N ASP A 355 25.56 3.26 7.53
CA ASP A 355 26.83 2.66 7.11
C ASP A 355 27.04 2.83 5.59
N PRO A 356 28.14 3.46 5.13
CA PRO A 356 28.45 3.61 3.71
C PRO A 356 28.56 2.32 2.90
N ALA A 357 28.76 1.17 3.54
CA ALA A 357 28.86 -0.13 2.90
C ALA A 357 27.48 -0.79 2.66
N PHE A 358 26.43 -0.35 3.37
CA PHE A 358 25.14 -1.01 3.30
C PHE A 358 24.45 -0.81 1.94
N GLY A 359 24.00 -1.91 1.35
CA GLY A 359 23.28 -1.95 0.07
C GLY A 359 24.17 -1.93 -1.16
N LYS A 360 25.51 -1.90 -1.04
CA LYS A 360 26.40 -2.08 -2.18
C LYS A 360 26.46 -3.55 -2.57
N LYS A 361 26.28 -3.85 -3.86
CA LYS A 361 26.59 -5.17 -4.40
C LYS A 361 28.08 -5.44 -4.16
N GLY A 362 28.39 -6.46 -3.35
CA GLY A 362 29.77 -6.91 -3.19
C GLY A 362 30.32 -7.23 -4.58
N ARG A 363 31.51 -6.70 -4.91
CA ARG A 363 32.31 -7.28 -5.99
C ARG A 363 32.62 -8.70 -5.53
N ILE A 364 31.93 -9.68 -6.11
CA ILE A 364 32.36 -11.07 -6.11
C ILE A 364 33.62 -11.13 -6.99
#